data_AF-A0A923TBK8-F1
#
_entry.id   AF-A0A923TBK8-F1
#
_cell.length_a   1.000
_cell.length_b   1.000
_cell.length_c   1.000
_cell.angle_alpha   90.00
_cell.angle_beta   90.00
_cell.angle_gamma   90.00
#
_symmetry.space_group_name_H-M   'P 1'
#
loop_
_entity.id
_entity.type
_entity.pdbx_description
1 polymer ?
#
loop_
_entity_poly.entity_id
_entity_poly.type
_entity_poly.pdbx_seq_one_letter_code
_entity_poly.pdbx_strand_id
1 'polypeptide(L)'
;MKILPTFGVALVFLAVCGTVLTNFSQRNTGLMHYERYFSATPPTGYGLQRSLVSTEVAADDLDQSILRQGILYHQAEDYDLALTSLRAYLESNPAPADHLPQLLATTAALATGHYGEAARHLEAMPQTNPDAEAAAVWFSGLLDLRAENLPAARSKFQLLSNMRSDGNYPVDAMLEDLGE
;
A
#
# COMPACT_ATOMS: atom_id res chain seq x y z
N MET A 1 -62.04 -1.89 4.93
CA MET A 1 -60.61 -1.69 5.23
C MET A 1 -59.79 -2.04 4.00
N LYS A 2 -59.22 -1.04 3.30
CA LYS A 2 -58.27 -1.25 2.19
C LYS A 2 -56.86 -1.14 2.76
N ILE A 3 -56.29 -2.27 3.17
CA ILE A 3 -54.91 -2.36 3.68
C ILE A 3 -54.10 -3.09 2.61
N LEU A 4 -53.85 -2.50 1.44
CA LEU A 4 -53.08 -3.21 0.41
C LEU A 4 -52.37 -2.34 -0.66
N PRO A 5 -51.60 -1.30 -0.29
CA PRO A 5 -50.51 -0.82 -1.18
C PRO A 5 -49.10 -0.87 -0.56
N THR A 6 -48.95 -1.08 0.76
CA THR A 6 -47.65 -0.95 1.43
C THR A 6 -46.68 -2.11 1.17
N PHE A 7 -47.20 -3.33 0.97
CA PHE A 7 -46.35 -4.52 0.69
C PHE A 7 -45.64 -4.46 -0.67
N GLY A 8 -46.30 -3.90 -1.70
CA GLY A 8 -45.71 -3.80 -3.04
C GLY A 8 -44.52 -2.84 -3.10
N VAL A 9 -44.61 -1.71 -2.38
CA VAL A 9 -43.52 -0.71 -2.33
C VAL A 9 -42.29 -1.26 -1.62
N ALA A 10 -42.48 -2.01 -0.52
CA ALA A 10 -41.36 -2.61 0.22
C ALA A 10 -40.58 -3.64 -0.63
N LEU A 11 -41.28 -4.45 -1.42
CA LEU A 11 -40.64 -5.49 -2.24
C LEU A 11 -39.85 -4.89 -3.42
N VAL A 12 -40.37 -3.82 -4.05
CA VAL A 12 -39.63 -3.07 -5.07
C VAL A 12 -38.39 -2.41 -4.47
N PHE A 13 -38.50 -1.82 -3.29
CA PHE A 13 -37.36 -1.20 -2.62
C PHE A 13 -36.25 -2.23 -2.32
N LEU A 14 -36.60 -3.40 -1.80
CA LEU A 14 -35.64 -4.49 -1.56
C LEU A 14 -34.97 -4.98 -2.85
N ALA A 15 -35.71 -5.10 -3.95
CA ALA A 15 -35.15 -5.49 -5.24
C ALA A 15 -34.16 -4.44 -5.79
N VAL A 16 -34.47 -3.15 -5.62
CA VAL A 16 -33.56 -2.06 -6.02
C VAL A 16 -32.31 -2.05 -5.14
N CYS A 17 -32.44 -2.20 -3.82
CA CYS A 17 -31.29 -2.30 -2.93
C CYS A 17 -30.38 -3.49 -3.29
N GLY A 18 -30.97 -4.66 -3.61
CA GLY A 18 -30.22 -5.84 -4.02
C GLY A 18 -29.40 -5.61 -5.29
N THR A 19 -29.98 -4.97 -6.31
CA THR A 19 -29.27 -4.67 -7.56
C THR A 19 -28.18 -3.60 -7.41
N VAL A 20 -28.38 -2.61 -6.52
CA VAL A 20 -27.36 -1.60 -6.22
C VAL A 20 -26.17 -2.24 -5.51
N LEU A 21 -26.41 -3.12 -4.53
CA LEU A 21 -25.35 -3.79 -3.79
C LEU A 21 -24.52 -4.72 -4.67
N THR A 22 -25.15 -5.51 -5.54
CA THR A 22 -24.43 -6.41 -6.46
C THR A 22 -23.62 -5.64 -7.50
N ASN A 23 -24.15 -4.55 -8.04
CA ASN A 23 -23.38 -3.70 -8.95
C ASN A 23 -22.22 -2.99 -8.24
N PHE A 24 -22.41 -2.56 -7.00
CA PHE A 24 -21.36 -1.94 -6.21
C PHE A 24 -20.23 -2.93 -5.93
N SER A 25 -20.55 -4.15 -5.50
CA SER A 25 -19.52 -5.16 -5.22
C SER A 25 -18.75 -5.56 -6.47
N GLN A 26 -19.43 -5.72 -7.61
CA GLN A 26 -18.77 -6.07 -8.88
C GLN A 26 -17.84 -4.97 -9.38
N ARG A 27 -18.21 -3.69 -9.18
CA ARG A 27 -17.42 -2.54 -9.64
C ARG A 27 -16.27 -2.15 -8.73
N ASN A 28 -16.29 -2.58 -7.48
CA ASN A 28 -15.29 -2.21 -6.47
C ASN A 28 -14.49 -3.42 -5.96
N THR A 29 -14.34 -4.43 -6.81
CA THR A 29 -13.64 -5.66 -6.45
C THR A 29 -12.19 -5.35 -6.07
N GLY A 30 -11.50 -4.52 -6.86
CA GLY A 30 -10.13 -4.12 -6.60
C GLY A 30 -9.97 -3.39 -5.26
N LEU A 31 -10.86 -2.44 -4.98
CA LEU A 31 -10.89 -1.70 -3.72
C LEU A 31 -11.10 -2.64 -2.53
N MET A 32 -12.01 -3.61 -2.62
CA MET A 32 -12.22 -4.59 -1.54
C MET A 32 -10.95 -5.40 -1.26
N HIS A 33 -10.21 -5.83 -2.29
CA HIS A 33 -8.93 -6.52 -2.10
C HIS A 33 -7.84 -5.58 -1.58
N TYR A 34 -7.80 -4.34 -2.06
CA TYR A 34 -6.87 -3.33 -1.52
C TYR A 34 -7.08 -3.15 -0.01
N GLU A 35 -8.31 -2.90 0.44
CA GLU A 35 -8.62 -2.72 1.87
C GLU A 35 -8.34 -3.99 2.70
N ARG A 36 -8.50 -5.17 2.10
CA ARG A 36 -8.21 -6.45 2.77
C ARG A 36 -6.71 -6.69 2.97
N TYR A 37 -5.89 -6.34 1.98
CA TYR A 37 -4.48 -6.76 1.94
C TYR A 37 -3.48 -5.63 2.18
N PHE A 38 -3.89 -4.37 2.06
CA PHE A 38 -3.01 -3.26 2.36
C PHE A 38 -2.74 -3.19 3.87
N SER A 39 -1.46 -3.16 4.19
CA SER A 39 -0.95 -2.77 5.50
C SER A 39 0.18 -1.78 5.27
N ALA A 40 0.19 -0.68 6.03
CA ALA A 40 1.29 0.25 5.99
C ALA A 40 2.55 -0.34 6.66
N THR A 41 2.40 -1.34 7.53
CA THR A 41 3.56 -1.95 8.19
C THR A 41 4.44 -2.65 7.16
N PRO A 42 5.75 -2.33 7.08
CA PRO A 42 6.65 -2.99 6.16
C PRO A 42 6.68 -4.51 6.41
N PRO A 43 6.65 -5.35 5.36
CA PRO A 43 6.68 -6.81 5.49
C PRO A 43 7.89 -7.36 6.26
N THR A 44 9.04 -6.69 6.10
CA THR A 44 10.30 -7.03 6.79
C THR A 44 10.40 -6.40 8.18
N GLY A 45 9.37 -5.68 8.61
CA GLY A 45 9.34 -4.89 9.84
C GLY A 45 10.32 -3.73 9.84
N TYR A 46 10.57 -3.16 11.02
CA TYR A 46 11.49 -2.02 11.21
C TYR A 46 12.93 -2.46 11.54
N GLY A 47 13.20 -3.78 11.56
CA GLY A 47 14.41 -4.38 12.12
C GLY A 47 15.72 -4.06 11.40
N LEU A 48 15.66 -3.55 10.17
CA LEU A 48 16.85 -3.11 9.42
C LEU A 48 17.52 -1.86 10.03
N GLN A 49 16.89 -1.21 11.02
CA GLN A 49 17.38 -0.04 11.76
C GLN A 49 18.82 -0.13 12.30
N ARG A 50 19.34 -1.33 12.62
CA ARG A 50 20.67 -1.44 13.23
C ARG A 50 21.82 -1.12 12.28
N SER A 51 21.62 -1.24 10.97
CA SER A 51 22.69 -1.04 9.99
C SER A 51 22.85 0.42 9.55
N LEU A 52 21.78 1.23 9.62
CA LEU A 52 21.75 2.59 9.06
C LEU A 52 22.52 3.61 9.90
N VAL A 53 22.86 3.28 11.14
CA VAL A 53 23.55 4.18 12.07
C VAL A 53 25.07 4.07 11.97
N SER A 54 25.62 3.03 11.33
CA SER A 54 27.02 2.63 11.59
C SER A 54 28.01 2.80 10.43
N THR A 55 27.57 3.12 9.21
CA THR A 55 28.49 3.12 8.06
C THR A 55 28.14 4.19 7.05
N GLU A 56 29.10 5.10 6.89
CA GLU A 56 29.35 6.01 5.75
C GLU A 56 28.77 7.44 5.79
N VAL A 57 29.71 8.35 6.08
CA VAL A 57 29.84 9.72 5.55
C VAL A 57 28.74 10.70 5.94
N ALA A 58 28.91 11.34 7.11
CA ALA A 58 28.46 12.70 7.41
C ALA A 58 27.06 13.11 6.90
N ALA A 59 26.07 12.21 6.95
CA ALA A 59 24.69 12.65 6.97
C ALA A 59 24.55 13.56 8.19
N ASP A 60 24.05 14.78 7.98
CA ASP A 60 23.88 15.76 9.04
C ASP A 60 23.08 15.10 10.19
N ASP A 61 23.48 15.34 11.44
CA ASP A 61 22.78 14.84 12.63
C ASP A 61 21.28 15.19 12.55
N LEU A 62 20.98 16.31 11.88
CA LEU A 62 19.63 16.72 11.53
C LEU A 62 18.87 15.72 10.63
N ASP A 63 19.45 15.29 9.50
CA ASP A 63 18.78 14.37 8.56
C ASP A 63 18.47 13.02 9.24
N GLN A 64 19.43 12.51 10.01
CA GLN A 64 19.24 11.26 10.76
C GLN A 64 18.18 11.39 11.85
N SER A 65 18.10 12.55 12.50
CA SER A 65 17.03 12.85 13.45
C SER A 65 15.66 12.90 12.76
N ILE A 66 15.56 13.52 11.58
CA ILE A 66 14.32 13.61 10.79
C ILE A 66 13.87 12.21 10.34
N LEU A 67 14.78 11.39 9.81
CA LEU A 67 14.46 10.01 9.44
C LEU A 67 13.95 9.20 10.64
N ARG A 68 14.62 9.31 11.78
CA ARG A 68 14.22 8.62 13.01
C ARG A 68 12.83 9.06 13.47
N GLN A 69 12.53 10.34 13.39
CA GLN A 69 11.21 10.88 13.70
C GLN A 69 10.14 10.31 12.73
N GLY A 70 10.42 10.27 11.44
CA GLY A 70 9.53 9.67 10.44
C GLY A 70 9.24 8.19 10.73
N ILE A 71 10.27 7.42 11.10
CA ILE A 71 10.11 6.02 11.50
C ILE A 71 9.24 5.89 12.76
N LEU A 72 9.49 6.72 13.79
CA LEU A 72 8.72 6.68 15.04
C LEU A 72 7.24 7.01 14.80
N TYR A 73 6.94 8.03 13.99
CA TYR A 73 5.55 8.33 13.60
C TYR A 73 4.93 7.19 12.80
N HIS A 74 5.68 6.58 11.89
CA HIS A 74 5.18 5.44 11.14
C HIS A 74 4.85 4.25 12.05
N GLN A 75 5.69 3.97 13.04
CA GLN A 75 5.47 2.95 14.06
C GLN A 75 4.28 3.26 14.97
N ALA A 76 4.01 4.54 15.21
CA ALA A 76 2.85 5.02 15.97
C ALA A 76 1.56 5.11 15.13
N GLU A 77 1.60 4.74 13.85
CA GLU A 77 0.50 4.86 12.88
C GLU A 77 0.06 6.32 12.59
N ASP A 78 0.88 7.30 12.98
CA ASP A 78 0.69 8.72 12.69
C ASP A 78 1.18 9.03 11.26
N TYR A 79 0.55 8.42 10.24
CA TYR A 79 1.07 8.41 8.86
C TYR A 79 1.21 9.79 8.21
N ASP A 80 0.36 10.76 8.57
CA ASP A 80 0.51 12.14 8.07
C ASP A 80 1.82 12.78 8.57
N LEU A 81 2.16 12.59 9.85
CA LEU A 81 3.39 13.08 10.45
C LEU A 81 4.60 12.28 9.93
N ALA A 82 4.46 10.96 9.80
CA ALA A 82 5.47 10.10 9.21
C ALA A 82 5.83 10.56 7.79
N LEU A 83 4.83 10.74 6.93
CA LEU A 83 5.02 11.19 5.56
C LEU A 83 5.67 12.58 5.51
N THR A 84 5.29 13.47 6.41
CA THR A 84 5.89 14.82 6.50
C THR A 84 7.38 14.74 6.83
N SER A 85 7.78 13.97 7.84
CA SER A 85 9.18 13.77 8.20
C SER A 85 9.96 13.06 7.09
N LEU A 86 9.38 12.03 6.46
CA LEU A 86 10.03 11.26 5.40
C LEU A 86 10.22 12.09 4.12
N ARG A 87 9.28 12.97 3.76
CA ARG A 87 9.45 13.95 2.67
C ARG A 87 10.65 14.86 2.94
N ALA A 88 10.74 15.42 4.16
CA ALA A 88 11.85 16.29 4.52
C ALA A 88 13.21 15.57 4.44
N TYR A 89 13.27 14.32 4.90
CA TYR A 89 14.48 13.50 4.77
C TYR A 89 14.83 13.21 3.30
N LEU A 90 13.87 12.80 2.48
CA LEU A 90 14.09 12.47 1.07
C LEU A 90 14.39 13.70 0.20
N GLU A 91 14.02 14.90 0.65
CA GLU A 91 14.39 16.16 -0.02
C GLU A 91 15.90 16.44 0.09
N SER A 92 16.50 16.21 1.27
CA SER A 92 17.96 16.31 1.47
C SER A 92 18.71 15.05 0.99
N ASN A 93 18.02 13.90 0.93
CA ASN A 93 18.59 12.61 0.58
C ASN A 93 17.81 11.96 -0.60
N PRO A 94 17.89 12.51 -1.83
CA PRO A 94 17.06 12.05 -2.96
C PRO A 94 17.39 10.62 -3.43
N ALA A 95 18.56 10.09 -3.06
CA ALA A 95 18.98 8.73 -3.33
C ALA A 95 19.57 8.12 -2.04
N PRO A 96 18.72 7.71 -1.07
CA PRO A 96 19.19 7.14 0.18
C PRO A 96 19.98 5.84 -0.08
N ALA A 97 20.92 5.52 0.80
CA ALA A 97 21.78 4.33 0.66
C ALA A 97 20.98 3.02 0.71
N ASP A 98 19.83 3.03 1.37
CA ASP A 98 18.91 1.92 1.49
C ASP A 98 17.48 2.32 1.04
N HIS A 99 16.62 1.33 0.79
CA HIS A 99 15.28 1.56 0.26
C HIS A 99 14.22 1.86 1.33
N LEU A 100 14.54 1.74 2.62
CA LEU A 100 13.57 1.84 3.72
C LEU A 100 12.91 3.22 3.80
N PRO A 101 13.62 4.36 3.68
CA PRO A 101 12.98 5.68 3.66
C PRO A 101 11.92 5.80 2.57
N GLN A 102 12.22 5.32 1.36
CA GLN A 102 11.26 5.31 0.24
C GLN A 102 10.08 4.39 0.54
N LEU A 103 10.33 3.21 1.11
CA LEU A 103 9.27 2.26 1.46
C LEU A 103 8.31 2.79 2.53
N LEU A 104 8.85 3.44 3.57
CA LEU A 104 8.05 4.08 4.62
C LEU A 104 7.27 5.28 4.05
N ALA A 105 7.87 6.04 3.13
CA ALA A 105 7.18 7.16 2.49
C ALA A 105 6.04 6.66 1.61
N THR A 106 6.25 5.59 0.84
CA THR A 106 5.21 4.92 0.06
C THR A 106 4.05 4.47 0.94
N THR A 107 4.32 3.73 2.00
CA THR A 107 3.29 3.13 2.85
C THR A 107 2.51 4.18 3.64
N ALA A 108 3.18 5.21 4.17
CA ALA A 108 2.52 6.37 4.77
C ALA A 108 1.66 7.14 3.74
N ALA A 109 2.16 7.34 2.51
CA ALA A 109 1.41 7.98 1.43
C ALA A 109 0.18 7.17 1.01
N LEU A 110 0.28 5.84 0.92
CA LEU A 110 -0.87 4.97 0.66
C LEU A 110 -1.92 5.07 1.78
N ALA A 111 -1.49 4.99 3.04
CA ALA A 111 -2.39 5.04 4.20
C ALA A 111 -3.13 6.39 4.33
N THR A 112 -2.53 7.47 3.85
CA THR A 112 -3.10 8.83 3.86
C THR A 112 -3.79 9.22 2.55
N GLY A 113 -3.89 8.29 1.58
CA GLY A 113 -4.55 8.52 0.30
C GLY A 113 -3.77 9.35 -0.72
N HIS A 114 -2.47 9.61 -0.49
CA HIS A 114 -1.56 10.28 -1.42
C HIS A 114 -1.01 9.31 -2.49
N TYR A 115 -1.89 8.62 -3.21
CA TYR A 115 -1.53 7.50 -4.12
C TYR A 115 -0.53 7.89 -5.23
N GLY A 116 -0.65 9.09 -5.80
CA GLY A 116 0.28 9.56 -6.83
C GLY A 116 1.68 9.86 -6.29
N GLU A 117 1.81 10.16 -4.99
CA GLU A 117 3.11 10.27 -4.35
C GLU A 117 3.70 8.90 -4.01
N ALA A 118 2.87 7.98 -3.51
CA ALA A 118 3.28 6.60 -3.28
C ALA A 118 3.89 5.97 -4.55
N ALA A 119 3.27 6.20 -5.72
CA ALA A 119 3.81 5.74 -7.01
C ALA A 119 5.22 6.29 -7.31
N ARG A 120 5.45 7.58 -7.04
CA ARG A 120 6.78 8.20 -7.25
C ARG A 120 7.85 7.64 -6.33
N HIS A 121 7.51 7.39 -5.06
CA HIS A 121 8.43 6.78 -4.10
C HIS A 121 8.79 5.33 -4.50
N LEU A 122 7.82 4.58 -5.05
CA LEU A 122 8.06 3.24 -5.61
C LEU A 122 9.01 3.26 -6.82
N GLU A 123 8.81 4.20 -7.75
CA GLU A 123 9.70 4.39 -8.91
C GLU A 123 11.14 4.75 -8.50
N ALA A 124 11.30 5.42 -7.37
CA ALA A 124 12.60 5.82 -6.83
C ALA A 124 13.31 4.71 -6.04
N MET A 125 12.69 3.54 -5.82
CA MET A 125 13.33 2.44 -5.11
C MET A 125 14.48 1.82 -5.93
N PRO A 126 15.59 1.40 -5.28
CA PRO A 126 16.72 0.78 -5.96
C PRO A 126 16.36 -0.61 -6.49
N GLN A 127 16.17 -0.72 -7.81
CA GLN A 127 15.78 -1.97 -8.49
C GLN A 127 16.86 -3.08 -8.44
N THR A 128 18.09 -2.75 -8.03
CA THR A 128 19.17 -3.74 -7.85
C THR A 128 19.09 -4.49 -6.53
N ASN A 129 18.24 -4.04 -5.60
CA ASN A 129 17.99 -4.72 -4.33
C ASN A 129 16.72 -5.59 -4.47
N PRO A 130 16.82 -6.93 -4.36
CA PRO A 130 15.67 -7.81 -4.54
C PRO A 130 14.50 -7.54 -3.59
N ASP A 131 14.77 -7.10 -2.36
CA ASP A 131 13.71 -6.78 -1.39
C ASP A 131 13.00 -5.47 -1.75
N ALA A 132 13.76 -4.49 -2.26
CA ALA A 132 13.19 -3.24 -2.76
C ALA A 132 12.35 -3.48 -4.02
N GLU A 133 12.82 -4.32 -4.94
CA GLU A 133 12.08 -4.71 -6.16
C GLU A 133 10.78 -5.43 -5.79
N ALA A 134 10.83 -6.42 -4.89
CA ALA A 134 9.64 -7.13 -4.44
C ALA A 134 8.63 -6.20 -3.75
N ALA A 135 9.10 -5.27 -2.91
CA ALA A 135 8.25 -4.24 -2.31
C ALA A 135 7.64 -3.31 -3.38
N ALA A 136 8.44 -2.90 -4.36
CA ALA A 136 7.99 -2.05 -5.44
C ALA A 136 6.85 -2.72 -6.23
N VAL A 137 6.99 -4.01 -6.57
CA VAL A 137 5.96 -4.78 -7.27
C VAL A 137 4.70 -4.95 -6.41
N TRP A 138 4.84 -5.32 -5.13
CA TRP A 138 3.71 -5.50 -4.22
C TRP A 138 2.85 -4.24 -4.11
N PHE A 139 3.45 -3.11 -3.72
CA PHE A 139 2.69 -1.87 -3.52
C PHE A 139 2.20 -1.26 -4.84
N SER A 140 2.89 -1.51 -5.96
CA SER A 140 2.38 -1.16 -7.30
C SER A 140 1.16 -1.99 -7.70
N GLY A 141 1.09 -3.25 -7.27
CA GLY A 141 -0.10 -4.09 -7.46
C GLY A 141 -1.28 -3.61 -6.62
N LEU A 142 -1.02 -3.19 -5.38
CA LEU A 142 -2.03 -2.57 -4.52
C LEU A 142 -2.56 -1.25 -5.10
N LEU A 143 -1.71 -0.41 -5.70
CA LEU A 143 -2.16 0.79 -6.42
C LEU A 143 -3.07 0.46 -7.60
N ASP A 144 -2.77 -0.60 -8.36
CA ASP A 144 -3.64 -1.05 -9.46
C ASP A 144 -4.99 -1.54 -8.93
N LEU A 145 -5.01 -2.29 -7.82
CA LEU A 145 -6.25 -2.69 -7.15
C LEU A 145 -7.07 -1.47 -6.74
N ARG A 146 -6.43 -0.47 -6.13
CA ARG A 146 -7.08 0.78 -5.71
C ARG A 146 -7.69 1.54 -6.88
N ALA A 147 -7.09 1.42 -8.06
CA ALA A 147 -7.55 2.00 -9.32
C ALA A 147 -8.51 1.10 -10.12
N GLU A 148 -8.99 -0.02 -9.54
CA GLU A 148 -9.83 -1.04 -10.21
C GLU A 148 -9.21 -1.65 -11.48
N ASN A 149 -7.88 -1.63 -11.60
CA ASN A 149 -7.14 -2.25 -12.70
C ASN A 149 -6.73 -3.70 -12.33
N LEU A 150 -7.74 -4.56 -12.19
CA LEU A 150 -7.54 -5.97 -11.79
C LEU A 150 -6.55 -6.74 -12.69
N PRO A 151 -6.55 -6.59 -14.03
CA PRO A 151 -5.59 -7.30 -14.87
C PRO A 151 -4.14 -6.91 -14.57
N ALA A 152 -3.86 -5.61 -14.38
CA ALA A 152 -2.51 -5.14 -14.10
C ALA A 152 -2.05 -5.56 -12.69
N ALA A 153 -2.94 -5.47 -11.70
CA ALA A 153 -2.68 -5.96 -10.35
C ALA A 153 -2.31 -7.45 -10.36
N ARG A 154 -3.12 -8.27 -11.05
CA ARG A 154 -2.88 -9.72 -11.19
C ARG A 154 -1.52 -10.00 -11.82
N SER A 155 -1.18 -9.33 -12.93
CA SER A 155 0.14 -9.52 -13.56
C SER A 155 1.31 -9.18 -12.63
N LYS A 156 1.17 -8.15 -11.78
CA LYS A 156 2.19 -7.81 -10.78
C LYS A 156 2.29 -8.86 -9.67
N PHE A 157 1.16 -9.39 -9.19
CA PHE A 157 1.18 -10.44 -8.18
C PHE A 157 1.72 -11.78 -8.72
N GLN A 158 1.41 -12.13 -9.97
CA GLN A 158 2.04 -13.28 -10.65
C GLN A 158 3.54 -13.07 -10.85
N LEU A 159 3.98 -11.84 -11.16
CA LEU A 159 5.42 -11.54 -11.20
C LEU A 159 6.05 -11.77 -9.83
N LEU A 160 5.43 -11.25 -8.77
CA LEU A 160 5.92 -11.36 -7.41
C LEU A 160 5.98 -12.81 -6.91
N SER A 161 5.02 -13.67 -7.27
CA SER A 161 5.04 -15.10 -6.90
C SER A 161 6.18 -15.88 -7.56
N ASN A 162 6.79 -15.34 -8.62
CA ASN A 162 7.97 -15.90 -9.26
C ASN A 162 9.28 -15.30 -8.71
N MET A 163 9.21 -14.31 -7.82
CA MET A 163 10.38 -13.70 -7.18
C MET A 163 10.79 -14.49 -5.93
N ARG A 164 12.09 -14.47 -5.61
CA ARG A 164 12.65 -15.19 -4.45
C ARG A 164 12.18 -14.64 -3.08
N SER A 165 11.61 -13.44 -3.05
CA SER A 165 11.20 -12.73 -1.84
C SER A 165 9.66 -12.79 -1.58
N ASP A 166 8.96 -13.72 -2.23
CA ASP A 166 7.51 -13.92 -2.13
C ASP A 166 7.03 -14.18 -0.68
N GLY A 167 7.81 -14.89 0.13
CA GLY A 167 7.41 -15.33 1.48
C GLY A 167 7.11 -14.22 2.48
N ASN A 168 7.41 -12.95 2.16
CA ASN A 168 7.04 -11.80 2.99
C ASN A 168 5.66 -11.22 2.64
N TYR A 169 5.05 -11.64 1.54
CA TYR A 169 3.81 -11.08 1.01
C TYR A 169 2.74 -12.16 0.86
N PRO A 170 1.46 -11.88 1.14
CA PRO A 170 0.38 -12.86 1.02
C PRO A 170 -0.08 -13.03 -0.44
N VAL A 171 0.85 -13.31 -1.36
CA VAL A 171 0.61 -13.32 -2.82
C VAL A 171 -0.32 -14.46 -3.23
N ASP A 172 -0.12 -15.66 -2.68
CA ASP A 172 -0.95 -16.83 -3.02
C ASP A 172 -2.43 -16.59 -2.67
N ALA A 173 -2.68 -16.10 -1.45
CA ALA A 173 -4.03 -15.76 -1.00
C ALA A 173 -4.65 -14.64 -1.86
N MET A 174 -3.85 -13.64 -2.25
CA MET A 174 -4.29 -12.56 -3.15
C MET A 174 -4.68 -13.09 -4.54
N LEU A 175 -3.88 -13.98 -5.13
CA LEU A 175 -4.15 -14.55 -6.45
C LEU A 175 -5.40 -15.45 -6.43
N GLU A 176 -5.55 -16.29 -5.39
CA GLU A 176 -6.76 -17.09 -5.19
C GLU A 176 -8.01 -16.21 -5.08
N ASP A 177 -7.96 -15.15 -4.26
CA ASP A 177 -9.06 -14.19 -4.08
C ASP A 177 -9.42 -13.44 -5.39
N LEU A 178 -8.44 -13.21 -6.26
CA LEU A 178 -8.65 -12.60 -7.57
C LEU A 178 -9.21 -13.59 -8.61
N GLY A 179 -9.33 -14.87 -8.29
CA GLY A 179 -9.85 -15.92 -9.15
C GLY A 179 -8.79 -16.57 -10.04
N GLU A 180 -7.75 -17.13 -9.42
CA GLU A 180 -6.80 -18.09 -10.00
C GLU A 180 -6.94 -19.48 -9.39
#